data_AF-A0AB38GF83-F1
#
_entry.id   AF-A0AB38GF83-F1
#
_cell.length_a   1.000
_cell.length_b   1.000
_cell.length_c   1.000
_cell.angle_alpha   90.00
_cell.angle_beta   90.00
_cell.angle_gamma   90.00
#
_symmetry.space_group_name_H-M   'P 1'
#
loop_
_entity.id
_entity.type
_entity.pdbx_description
1 polymer ?
#
loop_
_entity_poly.entity_id
_entity_poly.type
_entity_poly.pdbx_seq_one_letter_code
_entity_poly.pdbx_strand_id
1 'polypeptide(L)'
;MNSGMYGKVFRFRNLDNTLPIARDSLFKNIPTDNSKLHRPYVVFYSDDKVYFLTVKTLKEKNKNNVEKHIDTNVILLNKTVYNQSIKGEAIGNVIDCSVVNIMDRKLFEQLYQEDEYYNNYQLAPWIYDEVMNKLYENKDNLIVHQFKAFDFENNKTLWYETTKSNDKQNSNDNNKWLVRAKKVITTVIETYHSISRDEIEKRLNNQDEYVKFISPIYYNELEDVYTSFEIDDKWEECQKSNSNKHKV
;
A
#
# COMPACT_ATOMS: atom_id res chain seq x y z
N MET A 1 -18.15 -7.58 9.39
CA MET A 1 -17.70 -7.11 8.07
C MET A 1 -17.15 -5.70 8.26
N ASN A 2 -15.82 -5.58 8.34
CA ASN A 2 -15.19 -4.34 8.78
C ASN A 2 -14.98 -3.42 7.57
N SER A 3 -15.66 -2.27 7.63
CA SER A 3 -15.43 -1.05 6.86
C SER A 3 -14.05 -1.00 6.20
N GLY A 4 -13.99 -0.94 4.88
CA GLY A 4 -12.74 -0.69 4.19
C GLY A 4 -12.08 0.59 4.74
N MET A 5 -10.83 0.45 5.18
CA MET A 5 -10.09 1.53 5.85
C MET A 5 -9.20 2.19 4.79
N TYR A 6 -9.70 3.23 4.15
CA TYR A 6 -9.00 3.90 3.04
C TYR A 6 -8.31 5.16 3.54
N GLY A 7 -7.08 5.43 3.09
CA GLY A 7 -6.41 6.69 3.38
C GLY A 7 -6.04 6.91 4.84
N LYS A 8 -5.54 5.87 5.50
CA LYS A 8 -5.22 5.93 6.93
C LYS A 8 -3.73 5.98 7.19
N VAL A 9 -3.31 6.67 8.24
CA VAL A 9 -1.90 6.71 8.67
C VAL A 9 -1.73 6.00 10.00
N PHE A 10 -0.66 5.24 10.11
CA PHE A 10 -0.18 4.68 11.38
C PHE A 10 1.15 5.32 11.74
N ARG A 11 1.42 5.47 13.03
CA ARG A 11 2.59 6.21 13.51
C ARG A 11 3.37 5.46 14.57
N PHE A 12 2.72 5.01 15.64
CA PHE A 12 3.39 4.50 16.84
C PHE A 12 3.42 2.98 16.83
N ARG A 13 4.61 2.42 16.58
CA ARG A 13 4.86 0.99 16.64
C ARG A 13 5.06 0.51 18.07
N ASN A 14 4.71 -0.75 18.32
CA ASN A 14 5.15 -1.48 19.51
C ASN A 14 6.69 -1.51 19.54
N LEU A 15 7.29 -1.29 20.71
CA LEU A 15 8.74 -1.06 20.85
C LEU A 15 9.59 -2.31 20.56
N ASP A 16 8.95 -3.47 20.47
CA ASP A 16 9.62 -4.77 20.49
C ASP A 16 10.20 -5.19 19.12
N ASN A 17 9.81 -4.50 18.03
CA ASN A 17 10.28 -4.85 16.69
C ASN A 17 10.65 -3.61 15.86
N THR A 18 11.96 -3.39 15.68
CA THR A 18 12.53 -2.33 14.86
C THR A 18 12.90 -2.79 13.44
N LEU A 19 12.43 -3.97 12.99
CA LEU A 19 12.67 -4.44 11.63
C LEU A 19 11.85 -3.63 10.61
N PRO A 20 12.41 -3.39 9.41
CA PRO A 20 11.76 -2.62 8.37
C PRO A 20 10.56 -3.37 7.78
N ILE A 21 9.50 -2.65 7.46
CA ILE A 21 8.28 -3.21 6.84
C ILE A 21 8.02 -2.66 5.44
N ALA A 22 8.90 -1.83 4.91
CA ALA A 22 8.79 -1.30 3.56
C ALA A 22 10.14 -1.29 2.84
N ARG A 23 10.04 -1.23 1.50
CA ARG A 23 11.16 -1.01 0.60
C ARG A 23 10.91 0.21 -0.28
N ASP A 24 12.00 0.81 -0.74
CA ASP A 24 11.98 1.87 -1.75
C ASP A 24 12.02 1.30 -3.19
N SER A 25 12.04 2.19 -4.18
CA SER A 25 12.11 1.85 -5.60
C SER A 25 13.42 1.17 -6.01
N LEU A 26 14.45 1.24 -5.16
CA LEU A 26 15.74 0.57 -5.32
C LEU A 26 15.81 -0.76 -4.57
N PHE A 27 14.67 -1.30 -4.11
CA PHE A 27 14.57 -2.55 -3.35
C PHE A 27 15.31 -2.51 -2.00
N LYS A 28 15.66 -1.31 -1.50
CA LYS A 28 16.33 -1.14 -0.22
C LYS A 28 15.28 -1.04 0.88
N ASN A 29 15.52 -1.74 1.97
CA ASN A 29 14.70 -1.61 3.17
C ASN A 29 14.74 -0.17 3.66
N ILE A 30 13.58 0.39 3.95
CA ILE A 30 13.50 1.72 4.55
C ILE A 30 13.65 1.52 6.07
N PRO A 31 14.70 2.09 6.68
CA PRO A 31 15.01 1.84 8.08
C PRO A 31 13.93 2.38 9.03
N THR A 32 13.76 1.67 10.14
CA THR A 32 12.81 1.98 11.21
C THR A 32 13.50 2.38 12.52
N ASP A 33 14.83 2.51 12.51
CA ASP A 33 15.65 2.97 13.62
C ASP A 33 15.65 4.51 13.77
N ASN A 34 15.90 5.00 14.99
CA ASN A 34 16.11 6.41 15.33
C ASN A 34 14.96 7.38 14.98
N SER A 35 13.74 7.08 15.45
CA SER A 35 12.57 7.98 15.34
C SER A 35 12.05 8.18 13.90
N LYS A 36 12.61 7.45 12.92
CA LYS A 36 12.11 7.35 11.56
C LYS A 36 10.95 6.36 11.54
N LEU A 37 9.87 6.78 12.20
CA LEU A 37 8.58 6.12 12.14
C LEU A 37 8.26 5.95 10.67
N HIS A 38 8.31 4.71 10.19
CA HIS A 38 7.54 4.32 9.03
C HIS A 38 6.12 4.78 9.34
N ARG A 39 5.71 5.88 8.72
CA ARG A 39 4.33 6.31 8.70
C ARG A 39 3.74 5.67 7.46
N PRO A 40 3.30 4.41 7.52
CA PRO A 40 2.61 3.84 6.39
C PRO A 40 1.35 4.66 6.19
N TYR A 41 1.16 5.11 4.96
CA TYR A 41 -0.10 5.60 4.50
C TYR A 41 -0.82 4.42 3.85
N VAL A 42 -1.76 3.84 4.57
CA VAL A 42 -2.60 2.77 4.07
C VAL A 42 -3.55 3.36 3.03
N VAL A 43 -3.34 2.96 1.78
CA VAL A 43 -4.21 3.31 0.65
C VAL A 43 -5.53 2.56 0.84
N PHE A 44 -5.45 1.24 1.00
CA PHE A 44 -6.61 0.39 1.24
C PHE A 44 -6.24 -0.90 1.98
N TYR A 45 -7.26 -1.55 2.53
CA TYR A 45 -7.19 -2.92 3.04
C TYR A 45 -7.98 -3.83 2.11
N SER A 46 -7.50 -5.07 1.94
CA SER A 46 -8.36 -6.21 1.62
C SER A 46 -8.72 -6.94 2.93
N ASP A 47 -9.41 -8.07 2.81
CA ASP A 47 -9.71 -8.91 3.97
C ASP A 47 -8.45 -9.37 4.72
N ASP A 48 -7.38 -9.67 3.98
CA ASP A 48 -6.15 -10.30 4.51
C ASP A 48 -4.87 -9.47 4.31
N LYS A 49 -4.89 -8.38 3.52
CA LYS A 49 -3.72 -7.56 3.21
C LYS A 49 -3.94 -6.08 3.48
N VAL A 50 -2.83 -5.40 3.73
CA VAL A 50 -2.71 -3.94 3.78
C VAL A 50 -1.85 -3.49 2.62
N TYR A 51 -2.33 -2.50 1.86
CA TYR A 51 -1.62 -1.88 0.75
C TYR A 51 -1.27 -0.45 1.16
N PHE A 52 0.02 -0.17 1.31
CA PHE A 52 0.46 1.10 1.89
C PHE A 52 1.66 1.71 1.18
N LEU A 53 1.69 3.04 1.24
CA LEU A 53 2.75 3.90 0.76
C LEU A 53 3.61 4.37 1.93
N THR A 54 4.75 4.96 1.60
CA THR A 54 5.68 5.47 2.61
C THR A 54 5.56 6.98 2.71
N VAL A 55 5.38 7.49 3.94
CA VAL A 55 5.37 8.93 4.19
C VAL A 55 6.69 9.36 4.82
N LYS A 56 7.30 10.40 4.25
CA LYS A 56 8.55 11.00 4.74
C LYS A 56 8.32 12.46 5.12
N THR A 57 9.06 12.93 6.12
CA THR A 57 9.10 14.36 6.44
C THR A 57 10.01 15.09 5.46
N LEU A 58 9.49 16.15 4.84
CA LEU A 58 10.27 17.06 4.01
C LEU A 58 10.97 18.07 4.91
N LYS A 59 12.28 18.20 4.73
CA LYS A 59 13.17 19.16 5.40
C LYS A 59 14.09 19.78 4.35
N GLU A 60 14.67 20.94 4.65
CA GLU A 60 15.58 21.59 3.69
C GLU A 60 16.72 20.65 3.23
N LYS A 61 17.27 19.87 4.16
CA LYS A 61 18.35 18.91 3.88
C LYS A 61 18.02 17.78 2.91
N ASN A 62 16.74 17.45 2.71
CA ASN A 62 16.32 16.37 1.80
C ASN A 62 15.46 16.86 0.62
N LYS A 63 15.23 18.17 0.51
CA LYS A 63 14.40 18.81 -0.51
C LYS A 63 14.87 18.48 -1.93
N ASN A 64 16.15 18.66 -2.23
CA ASN A 64 16.73 18.37 -3.55
C ASN A 64 16.54 16.91 -3.98
N ASN A 65 16.49 15.97 -3.03
CA ASN A 65 16.25 14.56 -3.35
C ASN A 65 14.77 14.30 -3.67
N VAL A 66 13.87 15.01 -3.00
CA VAL A 66 12.42 14.90 -3.24
C VAL A 66 12.04 15.54 -4.57
N GLU A 67 12.62 16.70 -4.91
CA GLU A 67 12.36 17.42 -6.17
C GLU A 67 12.67 16.57 -7.40
N LYS A 68 13.70 15.71 -7.34
CA LYS A 68 14.02 14.75 -8.42
C LYS A 68 12.95 13.69 -8.66
N HIS A 69 12.04 13.50 -7.70
CA HIS A 69 10.97 12.51 -7.73
C HIS A 69 9.61 13.19 -7.53
N ILE A 70 9.49 14.46 -7.89
CA ILE A 70 8.23 15.21 -7.73
C ILE A 70 7.10 14.60 -8.57
N ASP A 71 7.43 14.09 -9.76
CA ASP A 71 6.44 13.54 -10.69
C ASP A 71 5.78 12.27 -10.16
N THR A 72 6.48 11.51 -9.31
CA THR A 72 5.99 10.23 -8.77
C THR A 72 5.41 10.34 -7.37
N ASN A 73 5.44 11.52 -6.74
CA ASN A 73 5.11 11.69 -5.32
C ASN A 73 4.02 12.74 -5.11
N VAL A 74 3.29 12.63 -4.01
CA VAL A 74 2.45 13.73 -3.50
C VAL A 74 3.26 14.51 -2.47
N ILE A 75 3.32 15.84 -2.64
CA ILE A 75 4.06 16.74 -1.75
C ILE A 75 3.07 17.68 -1.05
N LEU A 76 2.96 17.51 0.26
CA LEU A 76 2.15 18.35 1.13
C LEU A 76 3.04 19.46 1.70
N LEU A 77 3.10 20.62 1.03
CA LEU A 77 3.86 21.77 1.50
C LEU A 77 3.14 22.50 2.64
N ASN A 78 3.91 23.00 3.62
CA ASN A 78 3.43 23.77 4.78
C ASN A 78 2.41 23.04 5.68
N LYS A 79 2.07 21.80 5.36
CA LYS A 79 1.14 20.94 6.10
C LYS A 79 1.77 19.59 6.38
N THR A 80 1.43 19.04 7.53
CA THR A 80 1.69 17.64 7.83
C THR A 80 0.71 16.75 7.09
N VAL A 81 1.02 15.45 7.03
CA VAL A 81 0.10 14.42 6.55
C VAL A 81 -1.24 14.41 7.31
N TYR A 82 -1.28 14.94 8.54
CA TYR A 82 -2.49 15.08 9.36
C TYR A 82 -3.29 16.38 9.07
N ASN A 83 -2.97 17.10 7.98
CA ASN A 83 -3.54 18.41 7.63
C ASN A 83 -3.36 19.50 8.71
N GLN A 84 -2.32 19.37 9.55
CA GLN A 84 -1.94 20.37 10.54
C GLN A 84 -0.78 21.22 10.02
N SER A 85 -0.69 22.49 10.44
CA SER A 85 0.46 23.34 10.13
C SER A 85 1.77 22.72 10.60
N ILE A 86 2.79 22.87 9.77
CA ILE A 86 4.13 22.36 10.05
C ILE A 86 4.77 23.11 11.24
N LYS A 87 5.53 22.39 12.07
CA LYS A 87 6.30 22.92 13.20
C LYS A 87 7.77 22.50 13.10
N GLY A 88 8.67 23.34 13.62
CA GLY A 88 10.11 23.08 13.67
C GLY A 88 10.78 23.11 12.29
N GLU A 89 11.77 22.25 12.07
CA GLU A 89 12.58 22.20 10.84
C GLU A 89 11.89 21.54 9.64
N ALA A 90 10.71 20.98 9.83
CA ALA A 90 9.97 20.41 8.70
C ALA A 90 9.46 21.55 7.80
N ILE A 91 9.27 21.25 6.52
CA ILE A 91 8.63 22.16 5.55
C ILE A 91 7.42 21.50 4.88
N GLY A 92 7.21 20.21 5.13
CA GLY A 92 6.07 19.46 4.58
C GLY A 92 6.16 17.95 4.82
N ASN A 93 5.29 17.21 4.17
CA ASN A 93 5.35 15.76 4.05
C ASN A 93 5.37 15.32 2.58
N VAL A 94 5.97 14.16 2.32
CA VAL A 94 6.02 13.53 1.00
C VAL A 94 5.43 12.14 1.12
N ILE A 95 4.51 11.79 0.24
CA ILE A 95 3.93 10.45 0.11
C ILE A 95 4.51 9.84 -1.17
N ASP A 96 5.29 8.77 -1.00
CA ASP A 96 5.91 8.06 -2.13
C ASP A 96 4.87 7.20 -2.85
N CYS A 97 4.46 7.64 -4.04
CA CYS A 97 3.45 6.95 -4.85
C CYS A 97 4.10 6.14 -5.98
N SER A 98 5.43 5.96 -5.99
CA SER A 98 6.14 5.10 -6.94
C SER A 98 6.18 3.64 -6.50
N VAL A 99 5.96 3.38 -5.21
CA VAL A 99 6.08 2.06 -4.58
C VAL A 99 4.89 1.75 -3.70
N VAL A 100 4.24 0.61 -3.95
CA VAL A 100 3.22 0.04 -3.06
C VAL A 100 3.83 -1.12 -2.28
N ASN A 101 3.75 -1.05 -0.95
CA ASN A 101 4.15 -2.13 -0.06
C ASN A 101 2.91 -2.90 0.39
N ILE A 102 3.02 -4.22 0.47
CA ILE A 102 1.93 -5.13 0.81
C ILE A 102 2.35 -5.94 2.03
N MET A 103 1.46 -6.05 3.01
CA MET A 103 1.68 -6.85 4.21
C MET A 103 0.41 -7.58 4.62
N ASP A 104 0.55 -8.71 5.32
CA ASP A 104 -0.57 -9.35 5.99
C ASP A 104 -1.23 -8.37 6.98
N ARG A 105 -2.56 -8.30 6.94
CA ARG A 105 -3.35 -7.36 7.75
C ARG A 105 -3.14 -7.57 9.24
N LYS A 106 -3.29 -8.81 9.71
CA LYS A 106 -3.19 -9.11 11.14
C LYS A 106 -1.79 -8.79 11.65
N LEU A 107 -0.77 -9.18 10.89
CA LEU A 107 0.61 -8.89 11.26
C LEU A 107 0.89 -7.38 11.23
N PHE A 108 0.38 -6.65 10.25
CA PHE A 108 0.54 -5.19 10.18
C PHE A 108 -0.09 -4.50 11.39
N GLU A 109 -1.34 -4.82 11.72
CA GLU A 109 -2.07 -4.23 12.84
C GLU A 109 -1.36 -4.51 14.19
N GLN A 110 -0.83 -5.72 14.38
CA GLN A 110 -0.05 -6.11 15.58
C GLN A 110 1.25 -5.33 15.77
N LEU A 111 1.77 -4.67 14.73
CA LEU A 111 2.98 -3.85 14.87
C LEU A 111 2.73 -2.51 15.56
N TYR A 112 1.47 -2.07 15.68
CA TYR A 112 1.12 -0.76 16.16
C TYR A 112 0.46 -0.82 17.54
N GLN A 113 0.67 0.21 18.34
CA GLN A 113 0.05 0.35 19.65
C GLN A 113 -1.46 0.54 19.47
N GLU A 114 -2.24 -0.26 20.20
CA GLU A 114 -3.69 -0.09 20.29
C GLU A 114 -4.04 1.26 20.97
N ASP A 115 -5.20 1.83 20.64
CA ASP A 115 -5.74 3.08 21.20
C ASP A 115 -4.90 4.38 21.05
N GLU A 116 -3.77 4.32 20.33
CA GLU A 116 -2.98 5.51 20.01
C GLU A 116 -3.65 6.39 18.95
N TYR A 117 -3.86 7.67 19.25
CA TYR A 117 -4.64 8.59 18.41
C TYR A 117 -4.13 8.73 16.96
N TYR A 118 -2.80 8.64 16.76
CA TYR A 118 -2.18 8.75 15.43
C TYR A 118 -1.99 7.39 14.75
N ASN A 119 -2.43 6.30 15.36
CA ASN A 119 -2.63 5.02 14.70
C ASN A 119 -4.06 4.97 14.17
N ASN A 120 -4.25 4.40 12.98
CA ASN A 120 -5.57 4.36 12.35
C ASN A 120 -6.18 5.76 12.11
N TYR A 121 -5.34 6.79 11.94
CA TYR A 121 -5.81 8.15 11.72
C TYR A 121 -6.27 8.34 10.27
N GLN A 122 -7.52 8.73 10.07
CA GLN A 122 -8.09 8.98 8.75
C GLN A 122 -7.56 10.30 8.18
N LEU A 123 -6.94 10.26 7.00
CA LEU A 123 -6.52 11.49 6.32
C LEU A 123 -7.71 12.20 5.69
N ALA A 124 -7.52 13.51 5.50
CA ALA A 124 -8.50 14.36 4.83
C ALA A 124 -8.77 13.83 3.40
N PRO A 125 -10.03 13.78 2.94
CA PRO A 125 -10.39 13.23 1.64
C PRO A 125 -9.60 13.80 0.46
N TRP A 126 -9.29 15.10 0.48
CA TRP A 126 -8.50 15.74 -0.59
C TRP A 126 -7.06 15.18 -0.68
N ILE A 127 -6.46 14.76 0.45
CA ILE A 127 -5.15 14.09 0.43
C ILE A 127 -5.29 12.71 -0.22
N TYR A 128 -6.36 11.99 0.10
CA TYR A 128 -6.63 10.69 -0.53
C TYR A 128 -6.84 10.84 -2.04
N ASP A 129 -7.60 11.84 -2.47
CA ASP A 129 -7.82 12.16 -3.88
C ASP A 129 -6.50 12.46 -4.62
N GLU A 130 -5.63 13.31 -4.05
CA GLU A 130 -4.30 13.57 -4.60
C GLU A 130 -3.46 12.30 -4.74
N VAL A 131 -3.48 11.42 -3.73
CA VAL A 131 -2.75 10.16 -3.78
C VAL A 131 -3.31 9.22 -4.85
N MET A 132 -4.64 9.08 -4.96
CA MET A 132 -5.24 8.21 -5.98
C MET A 132 -5.00 8.73 -7.40
N ASN A 133 -5.00 10.05 -7.60
CA ASN A 133 -4.61 10.67 -8.86
C ASN A 133 -3.15 10.36 -9.20
N LYS A 134 -2.24 10.54 -8.24
CA LYS A 134 -0.82 10.27 -8.45
C LYS A 134 -0.53 8.77 -8.67
N LEU A 135 -1.23 7.88 -7.97
CA LEU A 135 -1.11 6.44 -8.19
C LEU A 135 -1.60 6.01 -9.57
N TYR A 136 -2.65 6.65 -10.10
CA TYR A 136 -3.13 6.40 -11.46
C TYR A 136 -2.14 6.85 -12.53
N GLU A 137 -1.53 8.02 -12.36
CA GLU A 137 -0.44 8.47 -13.25
C GLU A 137 0.74 7.50 -13.24
N ASN A 138 1.04 6.89 -12.10
CA ASN A 138 2.15 5.95 -11.94
C ASN A 138 1.79 4.50 -12.29
N LYS A 139 0.53 4.15 -12.56
CA LYS A 139 0.01 2.77 -12.48
C LYS A 139 0.80 1.74 -13.30
N ASP A 140 1.28 2.13 -14.48
CA ASP A 140 2.03 1.25 -15.38
C ASP A 140 3.47 0.99 -14.92
N ASN A 141 4.01 1.86 -14.06
CA ASN A 141 5.38 1.82 -13.56
C ASN A 141 5.48 1.54 -12.05
N LEU A 142 4.36 1.21 -11.40
CA LEU A 142 4.34 0.93 -9.97
C LEU A 142 5.23 -0.27 -9.61
N ILE A 143 6.12 -0.04 -8.65
CA ILE A 143 6.92 -1.08 -8.03
C ILE A 143 6.12 -1.64 -6.84
N VAL A 144 6.04 -2.96 -6.76
CA VAL A 144 5.27 -3.64 -5.71
C VAL A 144 6.20 -4.52 -4.90
N HIS A 145 6.19 -4.36 -3.58
CA HIS A 145 6.92 -5.21 -2.65
C HIS A 145 5.94 -5.90 -1.69
N GLN A 146 6.03 -7.21 -1.57
CA GLN A 146 5.24 -7.94 -0.60
C GLN A 146 6.11 -8.48 0.53
N PHE A 147 5.75 -8.09 1.75
CA PHE A 147 6.33 -8.62 2.98
C PHE A 147 6.03 -10.12 3.10
N LYS A 148 7.04 -10.91 3.46
CA LYS A 148 6.89 -12.36 3.68
C LYS A 148 6.87 -12.71 5.17
N ALA A 149 7.93 -12.36 5.90
CA ALA A 149 8.06 -12.70 7.32
C ALA A 149 9.16 -11.87 7.99
N PHE A 150 9.16 -11.84 9.32
CA PHE A 150 10.32 -11.45 10.09
C PHE A 150 11.18 -12.68 10.36
N ASP A 151 12.48 -12.57 10.11
CA ASP A 151 13.49 -13.54 10.51
C ASP A 151 14.24 -12.94 11.70
N PHE A 152 13.72 -13.23 12.90
CA PHE A 152 14.25 -12.70 14.14
C PHE A 152 15.62 -13.28 14.49
N GLU A 153 15.90 -14.53 14.09
CA GLU A 153 17.20 -15.18 14.31
C GLU A 153 18.33 -14.43 13.60
N ASN A 154 18.07 -13.99 12.36
CA ASN A 154 19.03 -13.26 11.54
C ASN A 154 18.80 -11.74 11.55
N ASN A 155 17.90 -11.24 12.40
CA ASN A 155 17.54 -9.82 12.50
C ASN A 155 17.26 -9.16 11.14
N LYS A 156 16.44 -9.80 10.30
CA LYS A 156 16.11 -9.29 8.96
C LYS A 156 14.65 -9.48 8.60
N THR A 157 14.17 -8.64 7.69
CA THR A 157 12.86 -8.80 7.06
C THR A 157 13.00 -9.62 5.78
N LEU A 158 12.17 -10.65 5.66
CA LEU A 158 12.02 -11.46 4.46
C LEU A 158 10.92 -10.90 3.57
N TRP A 159 11.17 -10.96 2.27
CA TRP A 159 10.29 -10.43 1.23
C TRP A 159 9.99 -11.51 0.21
N TYR A 160 8.83 -11.44 -0.44
CA TYR A 160 8.63 -12.22 -1.65
C TYR A 160 9.56 -11.68 -2.74
N GLU A 161 10.25 -12.59 -3.41
CA GLU A 161 11.17 -12.22 -4.48
C GLU A 161 10.40 -11.80 -5.72
N THR A 162 10.60 -10.56 -6.14
CA THR A 162 10.23 -10.07 -7.46
C THR A 162 11.46 -10.20 -8.35
N THR A 163 11.67 -11.35 -8.98
CA THR A 163 12.75 -11.46 -9.96
C THR A 163 12.49 -10.47 -11.10
N LYS A 164 13.43 -9.56 -11.37
CA LYS A 164 13.57 -9.04 -12.74
C LYS A 164 13.84 -10.26 -13.60
N SER A 165 12.87 -10.65 -14.41
CA SER A 165 12.89 -11.79 -15.32
C SER A 165 14.30 -12.17 -15.78
N ASN A 166 14.75 -13.40 -15.47
CA ASN A 166 15.63 -14.18 -16.35
C ASN A 166 15.79 -15.66 -15.95
N ASP A 167 15.40 -16.10 -14.74
CA ASP A 167 15.52 -17.53 -14.38
C ASP A 167 14.18 -18.30 -14.53
N LYS A 168 14.09 -19.05 -15.63
CA LYS A 168 12.92 -19.83 -16.08
C LYS A 168 12.65 -21.12 -15.28
N GLN A 169 13.15 -21.29 -14.05
CA GLN A 169 13.01 -22.57 -13.34
C GLN A 169 12.31 -22.52 -11.96
N ASN A 170 12.03 -21.34 -11.40
CA ASN A 170 11.23 -21.19 -10.17
C ASN A 170 10.00 -20.26 -10.36
N SER A 171 9.51 -20.11 -11.59
CA SER A 171 8.78 -18.92 -12.03
C SER A 171 7.26 -18.91 -11.88
N ASN A 172 6.59 -20.01 -11.53
CA ASN A 172 5.12 -20.03 -11.56
C ASN A 172 4.49 -19.33 -10.34
N ASP A 173 4.85 -19.72 -9.12
CA ASP A 173 4.22 -19.12 -7.92
C ASP A 173 4.74 -17.71 -7.62
N ASN A 174 6.03 -17.44 -7.88
CA ASN A 174 6.64 -16.12 -7.67
C ASN A 174 6.10 -15.05 -8.63
N ASN A 175 5.66 -15.41 -9.84
CA ASN A 175 5.00 -14.45 -10.72
C ASN A 175 3.50 -14.35 -10.41
N LYS A 176 2.86 -15.44 -9.96
CA LYS A 176 1.43 -15.47 -9.67
C LYS A 176 1.02 -14.47 -8.60
N TRP A 177 1.72 -14.43 -7.46
CA TRP A 177 1.40 -13.45 -6.41
C TRP A 177 1.56 -12.01 -6.91
N LEU A 178 2.62 -11.73 -7.69
CA LEU A 178 2.90 -10.39 -8.19
C LEU A 178 1.84 -9.93 -9.19
N VAL A 179 1.42 -10.82 -10.10
CA VAL A 179 0.32 -10.55 -11.04
C VAL A 179 -0.98 -10.27 -10.30
N ARG A 180 -1.32 -11.08 -9.28
CA ARG A 180 -2.51 -10.87 -8.45
C ARG A 180 -2.45 -9.55 -7.68
N ALA A 181 -1.33 -9.27 -7.03
CA ALA A 181 -1.10 -8.04 -6.30
C ALA A 181 -1.25 -6.81 -7.19
N LYS A 182 -0.64 -6.82 -8.38
CA LYS A 182 -0.78 -5.75 -9.37
C LYS A 182 -2.23 -5.59 -9.82
N LYS A 183 -2.92 -6.70 -10.13
CA LYS A 183 -4.34 -6.64 -10.54
C LYS A 183 -5.21 -6.00 -9.46
N VAL A 184 -5.04 -6.39 -8.19
CA VAL A 184 -5.77 -5.77 -7.06
C VAL A 184 -5.49 -4.28 -6.94
N ILE A 185 -4.21 -3.88 -6.98
CA ILE A 185 -3.81 -2.46 -6.89
C ILE A 185 -4.39 -1.65 -8.05
N THR A 186 -4.23 -2.14 -9.28
CA THR A 186 -4.72 -1.48 -10.49
C THR A 186 -6.23 -1.38 -10.48
N THR A 187 -6.97 -2.42 -10.08
CA THR A 187 -8.42 -2.36 -9.94
C THR A 187 -8.83 -1.24 -9.00
N VAL A 188 -8.28 -1.15 -7.79
CA VAL A 188 -8.65 -0.07 -6.84
C VAL A 188 -8.36 1.31 -7.42
N ILE A 189 -7.22 1.48 -8.08
CA ILE A 189 -6.82 2.75 -8.70
C ILE A 189 -7.77 3.12 -9.85
N GLU A 190 -8.07 2.19 -10.76
CA GLU A 190 -8.92 2.42 -11.92
C GLU A 190 -10.39 2.59 -11.54
N THR A 191 -10.89 1.81 -10.58
CA THR A 191 -12.22 1.98 -9.99
C THR A 191 -12.37 3.39 -9.44
N TYR A 192 -11.40 3.91 -8.68
CA TYR A 192 -11.48 5.28 -8.18
C TYR A 192 -11.58 6.32 -9.31
N HIS A 193 -10.76 6.16 -10.35
CA HIS A 193 -10.76 7.05 -11.52
C HIS A 193 -11.99 6.93 -12.41
N SER A 194 -12.73 5.83 -12.29
CA SER A 194 -14.02 5.65 -12.97
C SER A 194 -15.17 6.41 -12.30
N ILE A 195 -14.99 6.83 -11.05
CA ILE A 195 -16.00 7.60 -10.30
C ILE A 195 -16.09 9.01 -10.88
N SER A 196 -17.31 9.51 -11.05
CA SER A 196 -17.55 10.89 -11.49
C SER A 196 -16.82 11.90 -10.60
N ARG A 197 -16.08 12.82 -11.21
CA ARG A 197 -15.37 13.90 -10.49
C ARG A 197 -16.31 14.77 -9.69
N ASP A 198 -17.49 15.07 -10.21
CA ASP A 198 -18.52 15.84 -9.50
C ASP A 198 -18.96 15.15 -8.21
N GLU A 199 -19.01 13.81 -8.18
CA GLU A 199 -19.38 13.06 -6.98
C GLU A 199 -18.24 13.05 -5.95
N ILE A 200 -16.98 13.00 -6.39
CA ILE A 200 -15.82 13.12 -5.50
C ILE A 200 -15.77 14.52 -4.88
N GLU A 201 -15.85 15.56 -5.70
CA GLU A 201 -15.69 16.97 -5.27
C GLU A 201 -16.74 17.40 -4.24
N LYS A 202 -18.00 16.96 -4.39
CA LYS A 202 -19.07 17.20 -3.42
C LYS A 202 -18.73 16.74 -2.00
N ARG A 203 -17.84 15.75 -1.87
CA ARG A 203 -17.55 15.04 -0.62
C ARG A 203 -16.17 15.32 -0.05
N LEU A 204 -15.30 16.04 -0.75
CA LEU A 204 -13.92 16.28 -0.31
C LEU A 204 -13.79 16.99 1.05
N ASN A 205 -14.82 17.77 1.43
CA ASN A 205 -14.87 18.50 2.70
C ASN A 205 -15.63 17.76 3.81
N ASN A 206 -16.18 16.57 3.54
CA ASN A 206 -16.94 15.77 4.49
C ASN A 206 -16.38 14.35 4.56
N GLN A 207 -15.52 14.11 5.55
CA GLN A 207 -14.79 12.85 5.70
C GLN A 207 -15.71 11.63 5.83
N ASP A 208 -16.76 11.73 6.65
CA ASP A 208 -17.66 10.60 6.90
C ASP A 208 -18.48 10.24 5.65
N GLU A 209 -18.96 11.25 4.94
CA GLU A 209 -19.70 11.05 3.68
C GLU A 209 -18.79 10.48 2.60
N TYR A 210 -17.57 11.00 2.48
CA TYR A 210 -16.58 10.52 1.54
C TYR A 210 -16.28 9.04 1.74
N VAL A 211 -15.96 8.63 2.98
CA VAL A 211 -15.66 7.23 3.31
C VAL A 211 -16.88 6.34 3.05
N LYS A 212 -18.08 6.75 3.46
CA LYS A 212 -19.32 5.97 3.20
C LYS A 212 -19.60 5.79 1.71
N PHE A 213 -19.20 6.75 0.88
CA PHE A 213 -19.40 6.72 -0.55
C PHE A 213 -18.40 5.79 -1.27
N ILE A 214 -17.09 5.93 -0.99
CA ILE A 214 -16.06 5.15 -1.71
C ILE A 214 -15.96 3.70 -1.24
N SER A 215 -16.24 3.43 0.05
CA SER A 215 -16.02 2.11 0.64
C SER A 215 -16.77 0.95 -0.02
N PRO A 216 -18.09 1.05 -0.28
CA PRO A 216 -18.82 -0.04 -0.93
C PRO A 216 -18.40 -0.24 -2.38
N ILE A 217 -17.98 0.81 -3.08
CA ILE A 217 -17.51 0.72 -4.47
C ILE A 217 -16.27 -0.18 -4.54
N TYR A 218 -15.27 0.09 -3.71
CA TYR A 218 -14.07 -0.74 -3.66
C TYR A 218 -14.33 -2.16 -3.19
N TYR A 219 -15.22 -2.35 -2.21
CA TYR A 219 -15.55 -3.67 -1.70
C TYR A 219 -16.07 -4.58 -2.81
N ASN A 220 -17.06 -4.12 -3.58
CA ASN A 220 -17.66 -4.89 -4.65
C ASN A 220 -16.63 -5.28 -5.72
N GLU A 221 -15.82 -4.31 -6.17
CA GLU A 221 -14.82 -4.54 -7.22
C GLU A 221 -13.72 -5.51 -6.76
N LEU A 222 -13.31 -5.42 -5.48
CA LEU A 222 -12.34 -6.36 -4.93
C LEU A 222 -12.91 -7.77 -4.77
N GLU A 223 -14.17 -7.90 -4.37
CA GLU A 223 -14.86 -9.20 -4.26
C GLU A 223 -14.87 -9.92 -5.61
N ASP A 224 -15.16 -9.21 -6.70
CA ASP A 224 -15.10 -9.75 -8.06
C ASP A 224 -13.67 -10.20 -8.46
N VAL A 225 -12.66 -9.39 -8.13
CA VAL A 225 -11.26 -9.72 -8.40
C VAL A 225 -10.83 -10.98 -7.63
N TYR A 226 -11.13 -11.07 -6.34
CA TYR A 226 -10.77 -12.24 -5.53
C TYR A 226 -11.53 -13.50 -5.98
N THR A 227 -12.81 -13.38 -6.32
CA THR A 227 -13.59 -14.48 -6.90
C THR A 227 -12.95 -14.99 -8.20
N SER A 228 -12.44 -14.08 -9.05
CA SER A 228 -11.72 -14.48 -10.27
C SER A 228 -10.47 -15.31 -9.96
N PHE A 229 -9.73 -14.97 -8.90
CA PHE A 229 -8.55 -15.72 -8.50
C PHE A 229 -8.87 -17.12 -7.99
N GLU A 230 -9.95 -17.27 -7.23
CA GLU A 230 -10.40 -18.58 -6.75
C GLU A 230 -10.84 -19.49 -7.90
N ILE A 231 -11.51 -18.92 -8.90
CA ILE A 231 -11.90 -19.65 -10.11
C ILE A 231 -10.64 -20.13 -10.85
N ASP A 232 -9.67 -19.24 -11.07
CA ASP A 232 -8.39 -19.59 -11.72
C ASP A 232 -7.66 -20.71 -10.96
N ASP A 233 -7.62 -20.65 -9.62
CA ASP A 233 -6.99 -21.68 -8.78
C ASP A 233 -7.68 -23.05 -8.93
N LYS A 234 -9.02 -23.08 -8.87
CA LYS A 234 -9.80 -24.31 -9.05
C LYS A 234 -9.61 -24.92 -10.45
N TRP A 235 -9.51 -24.09 -11.48
CA TRP A 235 -9.24 -24.55 -12.85
C TRP A 235 -7.84 -25.17 -12.98
N GLU A 236 -6.82 -24.54 -12.41
CA GLU A 236 -5.45 -25.08 -12.40
C GLU A 236 -5.36 -26.43 -11.66
N GLU A 237 -6.05 -26.57 -10.52
CA GLU A 237 -6.12 -27.83 -9.76
C GLU A 237 -6.81 -28.95 -10.55
N CYS A 238 -7.90 -28.64 -11.26
CA CYS A 238 -8.58 -29.58 -12.14
C CYS A 238 -7.67 -30.10 -13.27
N GLN A 239 -6.89 -29.21 -13.89
CA GLN A 239 -5.95 -29.57 -14.95
C GLN A 239 -4.81 -30.47 -14.45
N LYS A 240 -4.24 -30.16 -13.28
CA LYS A 240 -3.22 -31.01 -12.62
C LYS A 240 -3.77 -32.40 -12.27
N SER A 241 -5.02 -32.47 -11.82
CA SER A 241 -5.68 -33.74 -11.48
C SER A 241 -5.95 -34.61 -12.71
N ASN A 242 -6.35 -34.01 -13.84
CA ASN A 242 -6.64 -34.74 -15.08
C ASN A 242 -5.37 -35.19 -15.82
N SER A 243 -4.30 -34.39 -15.77
CA SER A 243 -3.00 -34.77 -16.35
C SER A 243 -2.32 -35.94 -15.62
N ASN A 244 -2.54 -36.09 -14.32
CA ASN A 244 -2.04 -37.24 -13.55
C ASN A 244 -2.85 -38.53 -13.79
N LYS A 245 -4.12 -38.43 -14.20
CA LYS A 245 -4.94 -39.60 -14.56
C LYS A 245 -4.54 -40.26 -15.87
N HIS A 246 -3.83 -39.56 -16.75
CA HIS A 246 -3.35 -40.09 -18.04
C HIS A 246 -1.90 -40.60 -18.00
N LYS A 247 -1.28 -40.65 -16.80
CA LYS A 247 0.08 -41.19 -16.59
C LYS A 247 0.09 -42.53 -15.84
N VAL A 248 -1.06 -43.18 -15.66
CA VAL A 248 -1.21 -44.50 -15.04
C VAL A 248 -1.68 -45.51 -16.08
#